data_AF-A0A958ALU4-F1
#
_entry.id   AF-A0A958ALU4-F1
#
_cell.length_a   1.000
_cell.length_b   1.000
_cell.length_c   1.000
_cell.angle_alpha   90.00
_cell.angle_beta   90.00
_cell.angle_gamma   90.00
#
_symmetry.space_group_name_H-M   'P 1'
#
loop_
_entity.id
_entity.type
_entity.pdbx_description
1 polymer ?
#
loop_
_entity_poly.entity_id
_entity_poly.type
_entity_poly.pdbx_seq_one_letter_code
_entity_poly.pdbx_strand_id
1 'polypeptide(L)'
;DPATHTWILTLCRYVGQALSRLSPGERPAVFYAGNQWAAMTAEALLYPQEGPLTFARVNNVLPYPGHIVQTELPVVLSQLYWQFCQRMPGFAQLSRWITAPGHVANLESSFAQLVQIWMEYHGLPRLHGLYCTRHWWLHVWAEAATGGVQLRFVKPDSRPQGFADWPPLQLVSGSWPRQLWPRPTTAWWDRHRLAPLLTTIGQVAPQAVLQALEEDVLAIRRQRFR
;
A
#
# COMPACT_ATOMS: atom_id res chain seq x y z
N ASP A 1 -6.03 -24.95 23.13
CA ASP A 1 -7.29 -25.63 23.43
C ASP A 1 -7.75 -26.41 22.20
N PRO A 2 -7.77 -27.76 22.26
CA PRO A 2 -8.22 -28.61 21.16
C PRO A 2 -9.65 -28.33 20.70
N ALA A 3 -10.54 -27.88 21.60
CA ALA A 3 -11.93 -27.59 21.25
C ALA A 3 -12.04 -26.40 20.28
N THR A 4 -11.23 -25.37 20.47
CA THR A 4 -11.16 -24.20 19.57
C THR A 4 -10.70 -24.60 18.16
N HIS A 5 -9.82 -25.59 18.03
CA HIS A 5 -9.37 -26.10 16.73
C HIS A 5 -10.50 -26.74 15.94
N THR A 6 -11.35 -27.55 16.59
CA THR A 6 -12.49 -28.20 15.95
C THR A 6 -13.49 -27.18 15.38
N TRP A 7 -13.79 -26.11 16.11
CA TRP A 7 -14.70 -25.07 15.65
C TRP A 7 -14.15 -24.27 14.47
N ILE A 8 -12.88 -23.90 14.50
CA ILE A 8 -12.22 -23.19 13.38
C ILE A 8 -12.24 -24.05 12.12
N LEU A 9 -11.90 -25.34 12.22
CA LEU A 9 -11.92 -26.24 11.06
C LEU A 9 -13.34 -26.49 10.54
N THR A 10 -14.33 -26.54 11.43
CA THR A 10 -15.74 -26.65 11.03
C THR A 10 -16.19 -25.42 10.26
N LEU A 11 -15.83 -24.21 10.72
CA LEU A 11 -16.08 -22.98 9.97
C LEU A 11 -15.38 -22.99 8.61
N CYS A 12 -14.09 -23.38 8.57
CA CYS A 12 -13.34 -23.48 7.31
C CYS A 12 -14.03 -24.41 6.32
N ARG A 13 -14.59 -25.53 6.78
CA ARG A 13 -15.35 -26.46 5.95
C ARG A 13 -16.60 -25.81 5.37
N TYR A 14 -17.40 -25.12 6.19
CA TYR A 14 -18.61 -24.44 5.70
C TYR A 14 -18.28 -23.32 4.70
N VAL A 15 -17.25 -22.54 4.98
CA VAL A 15 -16.79 -21.49 4.05
C VAL A 15 -16.29 -22.13 2.74
N GLY A 16 -15.46 -23.18 2.80
CA GLY A 16 -14.99 -23.90 1.61
C GLY A 16 -16.14 -24.45 0.75
N GLN A 17 -17.17 -25.03 1.38
CA GLN A 17 -18.38 -25.49 0.69
C GLN A 17 -19.21 -24.35 0.09
N ALA A 18 -19.23 -23.17 0.71
CA ALA A 18 -19.88 -22.00 0.14
C ALA A 18 -19.10 -21.47 -1.08
N LEU A 19 -17.76 -21.43 -0.99
CA LEU A 19 -16.88 -20.99 -2.07
C LEU A 19 -16.95 -21.91 -3.29
N SER A 20 -17.07 -23.23 -3.09
CA SER A 20 -17.17 -24.17 -4.21
C SER A 20 -18.46 -24.01 -5.02
N ARG A 21 -19.51 -23.42 -4.42
CA ARG A 21 -20.78 -23.10 -5.10
C ARG A 21 -20.71 -21.83 -5.95
N LEU A 22 -19.68 -20.99 -5.77
CA LEU A 22 -19.48 -19.78 -6.56
C LEU A 22 -18.81 -20.12 -7.90
N SER A 23 -19.21 -19.41 -8.95
CA SER A 23 -18.52 -19.51 -10.22
C SER A 23 -17.05 -19.05 -10.08
N PRO A 24 -16.10 -19.60 -10.86
CA PRO A 24 -14.69 -19.25 -10.74
C PRO A 24 -14.37 -17.75 -10.73
N GLY A 25 -15.12 -16.94 -11.49
CA GLY A 25 -14.93 -15.50 -11.57
C GLY A 25 -15.49 -14.71 -10.37
N GLU A 26 -16.34 -15.32 -9.55
CA GLU A 26 -16.97 -14.69 -8.38
C GLU A 26 -16.31 -15.11 -7.07
N ARG A 27 -15.36 -16.04 -7.13
CA ARG A 27 -14.65 -16.52 -5.94
C ARG A 27 -13.77 -15.40 -5.36
N PRO A 28 -13.97 -15.01 -4.09
CA PRO A 28 -13.15 -13.98 -3.47
C PRO A 28 -11.73 -14.51 -3.20
N ALA A 29 -10.80 -13.59 -2.96
CA ALA A 29 -9.54 -13.95 -2.31
C ALA A 29 -9.79 -14.33 -0.84
N VAL A 30 -9.21 -15.43 -0.38
CA VAL A 30 -9.38 -15.97 0.96
C VAL A 30 -8.08 -15.87 1.73
N PHE A 31 -8.16 -15.29 2.92
CA PHE A 31 -7.02 -15.11 3.81
C PHE A 31 -7.28 -15.87 5.10
N TYR A 32 -6.48 -16.90 5.37
CA TYR A 32 -6.51 -17.56 6.66
C TYR A 32 -5.52 -16.89 7.60
N ALA A 33 -6.06 -16.18 8.59
CA ALA A 33 -5.31 -15.43 9.61
C ALA A 33 -5.40 -16.06 11.01
N GLY A 34 -5.79 -17.33 11.07
CA GLY A 34 -6.02 -18.05 12.32
C GLY A 34 -4.78 -18.73 12.87
N ASN A 35 -5.03 -19.68 13.77
CA ASN A 35 -3.99 -20.46 14.42
C ASN A 35 -3.12 -21.24 13.41
N GLN A 36 -1.79 -21.10 13.51
CA GLN A 36 -0.81 -21.79 12.67
C GLN A 36 -0.95 -23.33 12.69
N TRP A 37 -1.32 -23.93 13.83
CA TRP A 37 -1.45 -25.38 13.96
C TRP A 37 -2.61 -25.96 13.14
N ALA A 38 -3.66 -25.15 12.91
CA ALA A 38 -4.79 -25.54 12.08
C ALA A 38 -4.64 -25.09 10.61
N ALA A 39 -3.58 -24.35 10.28
CA ALA A 39 -3.51 -23.61 9.02
C ALA A 39 -3.42 -24.51 7.79
N MET A 40 -2.64 -25.60 7.83
CA MET A 40 -2.56 -26.53 6.69
C MET A 40 -3.91 -27.21 6.43
N THR A 41 -4.60 -27.63 7.49
CA THR A 41 -5.92 -28.26 7.38
C THR A 41 -6.97 -27.24 6.94
N ALA A 42 -6.90 -26.00 7.43
CA ALA A 42 -7.77 -24.91 7.00
C ALA A 42 -7.57 -24.57 5.52
N GLU A 43 -6.32 -24.53 5.05
CA GLU A 43 -5.97 -24.35 3.64
C GLU A 43 -6.58 -25.46 2.78
N ALA A 44 -6.42 -26.73 3.15
CA ALA A 44 -7.02 -27.84 2.40
C ALA A 44 -8.56 -27.78 2.35
N LEU A 45 -9.21 -27.23 3.39
CA LEU A 45 -10.66 -27.07 3.45
C LEU A 45 -11.16 -25.85 2.67
N LEU A 46 -10.40 -24.75 2.67
CA LEU A 46 -10.77 -23.48 2.05
C LEU A 46 -10.34 -23.37 0.59
N TYR A 47 -9.29 -24.10 0.21
CA TYR A 47 -8.71 -24.16 -1.12
C TYR A 47 -8.91 -25.56 -1.73
N PRO A 48 -10.16 -25.95 -2.07
CA PRO A 48 -10.38 -27.17 -2.81
C PRO A 48 -9.73 -27.03 -4.19
N GLN A 49 -9.01 -28.06 -4.64
CA GLN A 49 -8.12 -28.01 -5.81
C GLN A 49 -8.82 -27.75 -7.17
N GLU A 50 -10.14 -27.66 -7.18
CA GLU A 50 -10.94 -27.46 -8.38
C GLU A 50 -11.23 -25.97 -8.63
N GLY A 51 -10.31 -25.32 -9.35
CA GLY A 51 -10.51 -24.01 -9.98
C GLY A 51 -9.71 -22.87 -9.35
N PRO A 52 -9.70 -21.70 -10.01
CA PRO A 52 -8.93 -20.54 -9.57
C PRO A 52 -9.58 -19.96 -8.31
N LEU A 53 -8.93 -20.17 -7.17
CA LEU A 53 -9.14 -19.41 -5.95
C LEU A 53 -7.83 -18.68 -5.65
N THR A 54 -7.89 -17.51 -5.02
CA THR A 54 -6.68 -16.89 -4.46
C THR A 54 -6.69 -17.18 -2.98
N PHE A 55 -5.73 -17.94 -2.48
CA PHE A 55 -5.59 -18.25 -1.06
C PHE A 55 -4.24 -17.79 -0.55
N ALA A 56 -4.23 -17.19 0.63
CA ALA A 56 -3.00 -16.88 1.34
C ALA A 56 -3.15 -17.16 2.84
N ARG A 57 -2.13 -17.82 3.39
CA ARG A 57 -1.96 -17.97 4.83
C ARG A 57 -1.24 -16.74 5.38
N VAL A 58 -1.85 -16.11 6.36
CA VAL A 58 -1.28 -14.97 7.10
C VAL A 58 -0.77 -15.50 8.43
N ASN A 59 0.38 -15.01 8.91
CA ASN A 59 0.82 -15.35 10.26
C ASN A 59 -0.24 -14.90 11.27
N ASN A 60 -0.44 -15.70 12.32
CA ASN A 60 -1.60 -15.60 13.21
C ASN A 60 -1.81 -14.13 13.65
N VAL A 61 -2.92 -13.53 13.19
CA VAL A 61 -3.24 -12.12 13.47
C VAL A 61 -3.56 -11.93 14.95
N LEU A 62 -3.92 -13.00 15.67
CA LEU A 62 -4.08 -13.01 17.12
C LEU A 62 -3.22 -14.13 17.74
N PRO A 63 -1.89 -13.94 17.88
CA PRO A 63 -1.00 -14.99 18.39
C PRO A 63 -1.34 -15.40 19.83
N TYR A 64 -1.91 -14.47 20.62
CA TYR A 64 -2.41 -14.69 21.98
C TYR A 64 -3.54 -13.70 22.31
N PRO A 65 -4.39 -13.98 23.32
CA PRO A 65 -5.52 -13.11 23.68
C PRO A 65 -5.11 -11.66 23.89
N GLY A 66 -5.85 -10.73 23.28
CA GLY A 66 -5.63 -9.29 23.39
C GLY A 66 -4.50 -8.72 22.53
N HIS A 67 -3.75 -9.55 21.81
CA HIS A 67 -2.66 -9.06 20.94
C HIS A 67 -3.01 -9.25 19.48
N ILE A 68 -3.01 -8.15 18.73
CA ILE A 68 -3.34 -8.14 17.30
C ILE A 68 -2.09 -7.76 16.52
N VAL A 69 -1.61 -8.66 15.65
CA VAL A 69 -0.54 -8.35 14.70
C VAL A 69 -1.17 -7.72 13.46
N GLN A 70 -1.09 -6.39 13.38
CA GLN A 70 -1.73 -5.62 12.30
C GLN A 70 -0.93 -5.60 10.99
N THR A 71 0.33 -6.03 10.99
CA THR A 71 1.25 -5.89 9.85
C THR A 71 1.14 -7.01 8.81
N GLU A 72 0.77 -8.22 9.23
CA GLU A 72 0.83 -9.41 8.38
C GLU A 72 -0.19 -9.39 7.25
N LEU A 73 -1.43 -8.99 7.55
CA LEU A 73 -2.48 -8.92 6.54
C LEU A 73 -2.18 -7.87 5.45
N PRO A 74 -1.76 -6.62 5.77
CA PRO A 74 -1.26 -5.67 4.77
C PRO A 74 -0.11 -6.19 3.89
N VAL A 75 0.85 -6.93 4.46
CA VAL A 75 1.97 -7.50 3.71
C VAL A 75 1.47 -8.50 2.66
N VAL A 76 0.61 -9.44 3.07
CA VAL A 76 0.06 -10.45 2.17
C VAL A 76 -0.84 -9.81 1.09
N LEU A 77 -1.64 -8.81 1.45
CA LEU A 77 -2.44 -8.05 0.48
C LEU A 77 -1.57 -7.34 -0.55
N SER A 78 -0.45 -6.75 -0.13
CA SER A 78 0.50 -6.08 -1.02
C SER A 78 1.17 -7.07 -1.99
N GLN A 79 1.51 -8.27 -1.52
CA GLN A 79 2.06 -9.34 -2.37
C GLN A 79 1.05 -9.83 -3.41
N LEU A 80 -0.21 -10.04 -3.02
CA LEU A 80 -1.25 -10.43 -3.97
C LEU A 80 -1.53 -9.34 -5.00
N TYR A 81 -1.62 -8.08 -4.56
CA TYR A 81 -1.76 -6.95 -5.47
C TYR A 81 -0.62 -6.92 -6.49
N TRP A 82 0.62 -7.14 -6.04
CA TRP A 82 1.77 -7.24 -6.93
C TRP A 82 1.66 -8.37 -7.96
N GLN A 83 1.23 -9.56 -7.53
CA GLN A 83 0.99 -10.68 -8.44
C GLN A 83 -0.11 -10.36 -9.47
N PHE A 84 -1.15 -9.64 -9.06
CA PHE A 84 -2.18 -9.16 -9.99
C PHE A 84 -1.61 -8.18 -11.02
N CYS A 85 -0.77 -7.23 -10.60
CA CYS A 85 -0.09 -6.31 -11.51
C CYS A 85 0.76 -7.08 -12.53
N GLN A 86 1.50 -8.11 -12.10
CA GLN A 86 2.34 -8.93 -12.97
C GLN A 86 1.55 -9.70 -14.04
N ARG A 87 0.29 -10.03 -13.78
CA ARG A 87 -0.60 -10.72 -14.72
C ARG A 87 -1.23 -9.79 -15.75
N MET A 88 -1.08 -8.47 -15.61
CA MET A 88 -1.62 -7.52 -16.57
C MET A 88 -0.95 -7.68 -17.94
N PRO A 89 -1.73 -7.71 -19.06
CA PRO A 89 -1.16 -7.73 -20.39
C PRO A 89 -0.13 -6.62 -20.59
N GLY A 90 1.04 -6.96 -21.14
CA GLY A 90 2.13 -6.01 -21.37
C GLY A 90 3.08 -5.78 -20.19
N PHE A 91 2.77 -6.25 -18.96
CA PHE A 91 3.67 -6.06 -17.81
C PHE A 91 5.06 -6.67 -18.04
N ALA A 92 5.12 -7.90 -18.57
CA ALA A 92 6.38 -8.56 -18.91
C ALA A 92 7.18 -7.86 -20.04
N GLN A 93 6.53 -7.02 -20.84
CA GLN A 93 7.21 -6.19 -21.85
C GLN A 93 7.75 -4.92 -21.20
N LEU A 94 6.98 -4.28 -20.30
CA LEU A 94 7.43 -3.12 -19.53
C LEU A 94 8.66 -3.44 -18.67
N SER A 95 8.70 -4.62 -18.03
CA SER A 95 9.85 -5.02 -17.22
C SER A 95 11.15 -5.15 -18.03
N ARG A 96 11.07 -5.42 -19.35
CA ARG A 96 12.23 -5.50 -20.24
C ARG A 96 12.79 -4.13 -20.63
N TRP A 97 12.01 -3.06 -20.46
CA TRP A 97 12.47 -1.69 -20.71
C TRP A 97 13.26 -1.10 -19.54
N ILE A 98 13.31 -1.83 -18.42
CA ILE A 98 14.02 -1.39 -17.22
C ILE A 98 15.45 -1.89 -17.27
N THR A 99 16.39 -0.96 -17.35
CA THR A 99 17.82 -1.24 -17.23
C THR A 99 18.20 -1.25 -15.75
N ALA A 100 18.95 -2.26 -15.33
CA ALA A 100 19.51 -2.33 -13.98
C ALA A 100 20.34 -1.06 -13.67
N PRO A 101 20.30 -0.53 -12.43
CA PRO A 101 19.71 -1.11 -11.22
C PRO A 101 18.22 -0.80 -11.02
N GLY A 102 17.51 -0.30 -12.03
CA GLY A 102 16.08 -0.01 -11.92
C GLY A 102 15.25 -1.27 -11.66
N HIS A 103 14.14 -1.12 -10.93
CA HIS A 103 13.16 -2.19 -10.72
C HIS A 103 11.74 -1.66 -10.93
N VAL A 104 10.82 -2.53 -11.34
CA VAL A 104 9.40 -2.16 -11.32
C VAL A 104 8.99 -1.99 -9.86
N ALA A 105 8.57 -0.79 -9.48
CA ALA A 105 7.98 -0.51 -8.18
C ALA A 105 6.46 -0.32 -8.34
N ASN A 106 5.70 -0.71 -7.31
CA ASN A 106 4.31 -0.29 -7.23
C ASN A 106 4.23 1.18 -6.80
N LEU A 107 3.05 1.77 -7.01
CA LEU A 107 2.83 3.18 -6.76
C LEU A 107 3.01 3.53 -5.28
N GLU A 108 2.58 2.64 -4.40
CA GLU A 108 2.66 2.77 -2.95
C GLU A 108 4.11 2.93 -2.48
N SER A 109 4.99 2.02 -2.90
CA SER A 109 6.41 2.03 -2.57
C SER A 109 7.11 3.23 -3.19
N SER A 110 6.80 3.57 -4.44
CA SER A 110 7.33 4.78 -5.08
C SER A 110 6.92 6.05 -4.33
N PHE A 111 5.66 6.17 -3.92
CA PHE A 111 5.21 7.33 -3.16
C PHE A 111 5.81 7.36 -1.75
N ALA A 112 5.94 6.21 -1.09
CA ALA A 112 6.57 6.11 0.22
C ALA A 112 8.05 6.50 0.19
N GLN A 113 8.77 6.07 -0.85
CA GLN A 113 10.16 6.46 -1.07
C GLN A 113 10.28 7.97 -1.29
N LEU A 114 9.33 8.60 -2.00
CA LEU A 114 9.36 10.05 -2.20
C LEU A 114 9.19 10.80 -0.87
N VAL A 115 8.29 10.31 -0.03
CA VAL A 115 8.05 10.83 1.30
C VAL A 115 9.32 10.74 2.16
N GLN A 116 10.06 9.62 2.09
CA GLN A 116 11.35 9.50 2.76
C GLN A 116 12.40 10.47 2.19
N ILE A 117 12.52 10.58 0.86
CA ILE A 117 13.45 11.51 0.22
C ILE A 117 13.17 12.96 0.64
N TRP A 118 11.91 13.38 0.63
CA TRP A 118 11.52 14.74 1.05
C TRP A 118 11.78 14.98 2.54
N MET A 119 11.53 13.97 3.38
CA MET A 119 11.84 13.99 4.81
C MET A 119 13.34 14.19 5.04
N GLU A 120 14.18 13.38 4.39
CA GLU A 120 15.64 13.43 4.49
C GLU A 120 16.19 14.76 3.96
N TYR A 121 15.72 15.20 2.78
CA TYR A 121 16.15 16.44 2.14
C TYR A 121 15.92 17.67 3.03
N HIS A 122 14.78 17.72 3.74
CA HIS A 122 14.47 18.83 4.66
C HIS A 122 14.89 18.58 6.11
N GLY A 123 15.56 17.46 6.42
CA GLY A 123 15.97 17.11 7.78
C GLY A 123 14.79 16.98 8.75
N LEU A 124 13.63 16.52 8.28
CA LEU A 124 12.41 16.44 9.06
C LEU A 124 12.42 15.16 9.92
N PRO A 125 12.09 15.22 11.23
CA PRO A 125 12.08 14.03 12.07
C PRO A 125 10.95 13.05 11.73
N ARG A 126 9.84 13.60 11.21
CA ARG A 126 8.64 12.86 10.81
C ARG A 126 8.00 13.57 9.62
N LEU A 127 7.44 12.82 8.67
CA LEU A 127 6.69 13.36 7.54
C LEU A 127 5.38 12.62 7.32
N HIS A 128 4.31 13.37 7.06
CA HIS A 128 3.07 12.84 6.52
C HIS A 128 2.93 13.25 5.05
N GLY A 129 2.81 12.23 4.18
CA GLY A 129 2.46 12.38 2.77
C GLY A 129 1.09 11.79 2.44
N LEU A 130 0.46 12.33 1.39
CA LEU A 130 -0.85 11.88 0.91
C LEU A 130 -0.88 11.76 -0.62
N TYR A 131 -1.23 10.57 -1.11
CA TYR A 131 -1.52 10.34 -2.52
C TYR A 131 -3.04 10.20 -2.71
N CYS A 132 -3.63 11.13 -3.47
CA CYS A 132 -5.06 11.24 -3.67
C CYS A 132 -5.49 10.63 -5.01
N THR A 133 -6.37 9.62 -4.97
CA THR A 133 -7.14 9.21 -6.16
C THR A 133 -8.63 9.49 -5.99
N ARG A 134 -9.42 9.21 -7.03
CA ARG A 134 -10.89 9.33 -7.00
C ARG A 134 -11.56 8.24 -6.14
N HIS A 135 -10.88 7.11 -5.92
CA HIS A 135 -11.50 5.93 -5.30
C HIS A 135 -10.92 5.63 -3.92
N TRP A 136 -9.66 5.96 -3.70
CA TRP A 136 -8.92 5.70 -2.47
C TRP A 136 -7.81 6.74 -2.29
N TRP A 137 -7.46 7.01 -1.05
CA TRP A 137 -6.31 7.83 -0.68
C TRP A 137 -5.29 6.97 0.07
N LEU A 138 -4.01 7.23 -0.18
CA LEU A 138 -2.91 6.57 0.53
C LEU A 138 -2.19 7.60 1.39
N HIS A 139 -2.24 7.38 2.69
CA HIS A 139 -1.47 8.13 3.66
C HIS A 139 -0.15 7.39 3.94
N VAL A 140 0.95 8.14 3.93
CA VAL A 140 2.28 7.64 4.28
C VAL A 140 2.80 8.45 5.47
N TRP A 141 3.16 7.77 6.55
CA TRP A 141 3.90 8.37 7.66
C TRP A 141 5.30 7.79 7.68
N ALA A 142 6.31 8.64 7.48
CA ALA A 142 7.71 8.30 7.68
C ALA A 142 8.22 8.89 9.00
N GLU A 143 9.07 8.14 9.70
CA GLU A 143 9.73 8.58 10.94
C GLU A 143 11.23 8.24 10.88
N ALA A 144 12.07 9.26 11.03
CA ALA A 144 13.52 9.12 10.90
C ALA A 144 14.11 8.19 11.97
N ALA A 145 13.58 8.23 13.20
CA ALA A 145 14.11 7.46 14.33
C ALA A 145 13.96 5.94 14.14
N THR A 146 12.92 5.50 13.44
CA THR A 146 12.65 4.07 13.19
C THR A 146 13.09 3.63 11.80
N GLY A 147 13.36 4.57 10.89
CA GLY A 147 13.62 4.30 9.47
C GLY A 147 12.43 3.67 8.74
N GLY A 148 11.29 3.52 9.42
CA GLY A 148 10.11 2.83 8.93
C GLY A 148 9.11 3.78 8.28
N VAL A 149 8.31 3.22 7.37
CA VAL A 149 7.13 3.88 6.80
C VAL A 149 5.87 3.12 7.19
N GLN A 150 4.84 3.86 7.60
CA GLN A 150 3.50 3.34 7.79
C GLN A 150 2.62 3.79 6.63
N LEU A 151 1.90 2.82 6.06
CA LEU A 151 1.00 3.03 4.94
C LEU A 151 -0.43 2.80 5.40
N ARG A 152 -1.34 3.71 5.03
CA ARG A 152 -2.77 3.54 5.31
C ARG A 152 -3.63 3.98 4.15
N PHE A 153 -4.41 3.05 3.64
CA PHE A 153 -5.47 3.32 2.67
C PHE A 153 -6.73 3.81 3.38
N VAL A 154 -7.33 4.86 2.84
CA VAL A 154 -8.56 5.44 3.37
C VAL A 154 -9.51 5.80 2.22
N LYS A 155 -10.80 5.92 2.54
CA LYS A 155 -11.77 6.46 1.61
C LYS A 155 -11.45 7.94 1.34
N PRO A 156 -11.62 8.44 0.10
CA PRO A 156 -11.50 9.86 -0.19
C PRO A 156 -12.35 10.71 0.74
N ASP A 157 -11.87 11.93 1.00
CA ASP A 157 -12.55 12.95 1.81
C ASP A 157 -12.85 12.51 3.24
N SER A 158 -12.07 11.56 3.77
CA SER A 158 -12.17 11.11 5.15
C SER A 158 -10.86 11.32 5.91
N ARG A 159 -10.99 11.73 7.18
CA ARG A 159 -9.88 11.78 8.14
C ARG A 159 -10.16 10.78 9.27
N PRO A 160 -9.60 9.56 9.21
CA PRO A 160 -9.70 8.60 10.31
C PRO A 160 -9.25 9.19 11.64
N GLN A 161 -9.94 8.83 12.74
CA GLN A 161 -9.64 9.34 14.09
C GLN A 161 -8.19 9.04 14.52
N GLY A 162 -7.63 7.91 14.08
CA GLY A 162 -6.24 7.54 14.36
C GLY A 162 -5.16 8.41 13.69
N PHE A 163 -5.56 9.47 12.97
CA PHE A 163 -4.63 10.46 12.38
C PHE A 163 -4.47 11.73 13.23
N ALA A 164 -4.97 11.73 14.46
CA ALA A 164 -4.74 12.84 15.39
C ALA A 164 -3.24 13.02 15.70
N ASP A 165 -2.52 11.91 15.88
CA ASP A 165 -1.10 11.90 16.26
C ASP A 165 -0.12 11.95 15.08
N TRP A 166 -0.65 11.97 13.85
CA TRP A 166 0.16 12.02 12.63
C TRP A 166 0.79 13.41 12.47
N PRO A 167 2.02 13.50 11.93
CA PRO A 167 2.66 14.78 11.68
C PRO A 167 1.87 15.60 10.64
N PRO A 168 2.12 16.93 10.53
CA PRO A 168 1.46 17.76 9.53
C PRO A 168 1.63 17.21 8.11
N LEU A 169 0.56 17.30 7.31
CA LEU A 169 0.59 16.90 5.91
C LEU A 169 1.44 17.89 5.11
N GLN A 170 2.60 17.44 4.63
CA GLN A 170 3.58 18.30 3.95
C GLN A 170 3.83 17.90 2.50
N LEU A 171 3.48 16.68 2.10
CA LEU A 171 3.66 16.22 0.73
C LEU A 171 2.33 15.68 0.19
N VAL A 172 1.82 16.28 -0.89
CA VAL A 172 0.58 15.80 -1.53
C VAL A 172 0.79 15.57 -3.01
N SER A 173 0.30 14.43 -3.49
CA SER A 173 0.22 14.08 -4.90
C SER A 173 -1.25 13.83 -5.27
N GLY A 174 -1.83 14.71 -6.09
CA GLY A 174 -3.26 14.79 -6.40
C GLY A 174 -3.92 16.04 -5.82
N SER A 175 -5.23 16.02 -5.61
CA SER A 175 -5.94 17.20 -5.07
C SER A 175 -5.64 17.38 -3.58
N TRP A 176 -5.16 18.56 -3.18
CA TRP A 176 -4.94 18.86 -1.76
C TRP A 176 -6.27 19.04 -1.01
N PRO A 177 -6.60 18.20 -0.01
CA PRO A 177 -7.84 18.29 0.74
C PRO A 177 -7.77 19.37 1.83
N ARG A 178 -7.78 20.65 1.42
CA ARG A 178 -7.51 21.80 2.30
C ARG A 178 -8.43 21.91 3.51
N GLN A 179 -9.66 21.41 3.40
CA GLN A 179 -10.64 21.42 4.50
C GLN A 179 -10.27 20.44 5.63
N LEU A 180 -9.59 19.33 5.29
CA LEU A 180 -9.20 18.29 6.25
C LEU A 180 -7.78 18.49 6.76
N TRP A 181 -6.89 19.00 5.89
CA TRP A 181 -5.50 19.33 6.20
C TRP A 181 -5.11 20.69 5.61
N PRO A 182 -4.99 21.74 6.44
CA PRO A 182 -4.48 23.02 5.97
C PRO A 182 -3.04 22.86 5.49
N ARG A 183 -2.66 23.59 4.43
CA ARG A 183 -1.32 23.51 3.85
C ARG A 183 -0.31 24.26 4.73
N PRO A 184 0.76 23.61 5.23
CA PRO A 184 1.82 24.28 5.97
C PRO A 184 2.75 25.05 5.03
N THR A 185 3.61 25.90 5.58
CA THR A 185 4.58 26.73 4.84
C THR A 185 5.54 25.88 4.01
N THR A 186 6.12 24.85 4.63
CA THR A 186 6.99 23.88 3.95
C THR A 186 6.13 22.73 3.47
N ALA A 187 5.65 22.83 2.22
CA ALA A 187 4.82 21.82 1.61
C ALA A 187 5.03 21.70 0.10
N TRP A 188 5.10 20.47 -0.39
CA TRP A 188 5.19 20.16 -1.81
C TRP A 188 3.88 19.59 -2.35
N TRP A 189 3.47 20.03 -3.53
CA TRP A 189 2.17 19.69 -4.10
C TRP A 189 2.24 19.39 -5.60
N ASP A 190 2.29 18.09 -5.91
CA ASP A 190 2.07 17.60 -7.26
C ASP A 190 0.58 17.45 -7.55
N ARG A 191 0.03 18.22 -8.48
CA ARG A 191 -1.41 18.16 -8.83
C ARG A 191 -1.76 17.03 -9.78
N HIS A 192 -0.78 16.52 -10.51
CA HIS A 192 -0.98 15.61 -11.64
C HIS A 192 -0.81 14.15 -11.27
N ARG A 193 -0.37 13.87 -10.05
CA ARG A 193 -0.12 12.53 -9.53
C ARG A 193 1.08 11.85 -10.18
N LEU A 194 2.05 12.66 -10.60
CA LEU A 194 3.29 12.24 -11.23
C LEU A 194 4.44 12.10 -10.21
N ALA A 195 4.21 12.49 -8.96
CA ALA A 195 5.19 12.39 -7.89
C ALA A 195 5.84 11.01 -7.76
N PRO A 196 5.11 9.88 -7.85
CA PRO A 196 5.73 8.56 -7.78
C PRO A 196 6.77 8.32 -8.90
N LEU A 197 6.61 8.94 -10.08
CA LEU A 197 7.56 8.78 -11.19
C LEU A 197 8.94 9.37 -10.88
N LEU A 198 8.99 10.42 -10.07
CA LEU A 198 10.26 11.04 -9.66
C LEU A 198 11.13 10.02 -8.93
N THR A 199 10.56 9.17 -8.09
CA THR A 199 11.34 8.16 -7.37
C THR A 199 11.97 7.11 -8.26
N THR A 200 11.27 6.72 -9.33
CA THR A 200 11.81 5.79 -10.32
C THR A 200 13.01 6.40 -11.03
N ILE A 201 12.95 7.69 -11.38
CA ILE A 201 14.09 8.43 -11.93
C ILE A 201 15.22 8.53 -10.90
N GLY A 202 14.88 8.74 -9.63
CA GLY A 202 15.84 8.86 -8.52
C GLY A 202 16.76 7.67 -8.33
N GLN A 203 16.35 6.47 -8.76
CA GLN A 203 17.22 5.29 -8.73
C GLN A 203 18.41 5.40 -9.69
N VAL A 204 18.28 6.19 -10.76
CA VAL A 204 19.30 6.34 -11.81
C VAL A 204 19.91 7.75 -11.82
N ALA A 205 19.14 8.76 -11.44
CA ALA A 205 19.54 10.16 -11.40
C ALA A 205 19.01 10.86 -10.12
N PRO A 206 19.61 10.61 -8.95
CA PRO A 206 19.19 11.23 -7.68
C PRO A 206 19.16 12.77 -7.73
N GLN A 207 20.14 13.38 -8.42
CA GLN A 207 20.21 14.84 -8.58
C GLN A 207 19.02 15.41 -9.33
N ALA A 208 18.48 14.69 -10.32
CA ALA A 208 17.30 15.13 -11.06
C ALA A 208 16.05 15.15 -10.16
N VAL A 209 15.97 14.27 -9.17
CA VAL A 209 14.88 14.28 -8.19
C VAL A 209 14.99 15.48 -7.26
N LEU A 210 16.19 15.76 -6.75
CA LEU A 210 16.41 16.94 -5.91
C LEU A 210 16.07 18.23 -6.67
N GLN A 211 16.55 18.36 -7.91
CA GLN A 211 16.21 19.49 -8.75
C GLN A 211 14.71 19.59 -9.01
N ALA A 212 14.02 18.48 -9.27
CA ALA A 212 12.58 18.45 -9.47
C ALA A 212 11.79 18.90 -8.23
N LEU A 213 12.26 18.51 -7.05
CA LEU A 213 11.66 18.89 -5.76
C LEU A 213 11.94 20.36 -5.42
N GLU A 214 13.17 20.83 -5.65
CA GLU A 214 13.61 22.21 -5.41
C GLU A 214 12.90 23.21 -6.33
N GLU A 215 12.85 22.92 -7.63
CA GLU A 215 12.28 23.82 -8.64
C GLU A 215 10.76 23.67 -8.78
N ASP A 216 10.15 22.73 -8.05
CA ASP A 216 8.74 22.33 -8.14
C ASP A 216 8.32 22.14 -9.61
N VAL A 217 9.09 21.34 -10.37
CA VAL A 217 8.90 21.19 -11.83
C VAL A 217 7.56 20.56 -12.20
N LEU A 218 6.88 19.93 -11.23
CA LEU A 218 5.52 19.40 -11.40
C LEU A 218 4.43 20.44 -11.11
N ALA A 219 4.78 21.61 -10.56
CA ALA A 219 3.89 22.74 -10.56
C ALA A 219 3.78 23.30 -11.97
N ILE A 220 2.54 23.42 -12.46
CA ILE A 220 2.28 24.26 -13.64
C ILE A 220 2.72 25.68 -13.29
N ARG A 221 3.87 26.12 -13.82
CA ARG A 221 4.16 27.55 -14.00
C ARG A 221 3.12 28.09 -14.97
N ARG A 222 1.96 28.50 -14.46
CA ARG A 222 1.06 29.37 -15.22
C ARG A 222 1.68 30.76 -15.24
N GLN A 223 2.71 30.95 -16.07
CA GLN A 223 3.10 32.30 -16.49
C GLN A 223 3.48 32.33 -17.97
N ARG A 224 2.68 33.13 -18.69
CA ARG A 224 3.01 33.93 -19.88
C ARG A 224 3.08 33.24 -21.24
N PHE A 225 1.90 32.93 -21.77
CA PHE A 225 1.56 33.32 -23.15
C PHE A 225 0.13 33.87 -23.20
N ARG A 226 0.01 35.14 -22.85
CA ARG A 226 -0.87 36.20 -23.39
C ARG A 226 -0.92 37.35 -22.40
#